data_AF-A0A0L7K2E1-F1
#
_entry.id   AF-A0A0L7K2E1-F1
#
_cell.length_a   1.000
_cell.length_b   1.000
_cell.length_c   1.000
_cell.angle_alpha   90.00
_cell.angle_beta   90.00
_cell.angle_gamma   90.00
#
_symmetry.space_group_name_H-M   'P 1'
#
loop_
_entity.id
_entity.type
_entity.pdbx_description
1 polymer ?
#
loop_
_entity_poly.entity_id
_entity_poly.type
_entity_poly.pdbx_seq_one_letter_code
_entity_poly.pdbx_strand_id
1 'polypeptide(L)'
;QQVITRDCLSNFRAFRTDIPADTYEGCRRAAKDENLGHYVNNTIKELDIKRDWYDETEWCFCFLDHRCNGASATTTPIALLISSCTAVFIKLLY
;
A
#
# COMPACT_ATOMS: atom_id res chain seq x y z
N GLN A 1 2.10 -11.40 18.89
CA GLN A 1 1.81 -9.95 18.79
C GLN A 1 1.68 -9.62 17.31
N GLN A 2 0.65 -8.88 16.89
CA GLN A 2 0.46 -8.50 15.48
C GLN A 2 1.11 -7.13 15.21
N VAL A 3 1.92 -7.03 14.17
CA VAL A 3 2.55 -5.79 13.71
C VAL A 3 1.99 -5.47 12.33
N ILE A 4 1.43 -4.27 12.16
CA ILE A 4 0.84 -3.82 10.89
C ILE A 4 1.70 -2.68 10.35
N THR A 5 2.29 -2.88 9.18
CA THR A 5 3.06 -1.85 8.48
C THR A 5 2.27 -1.39 7.25
N ARG A 6 2.06 -0.09 7.13
CA ARG A 6 1.37 0.53 5.98
C ARG A 6 2.37 1.34 5.19
N ASP A 7 2.66 0.93 3.97
CA ASP A 7 3.52 1.67 3.05
C ASP A 7 3.16 1.35 1.60
N CYS A 8 3.74 2.10 0.67
CA CYS A 8 3.58 1.91 -0.76
C CYS A 8 4.13 0.57 -1.23
N LEU A 9 3.39 -0.08 -2.14
CA LEU A 9 3.84 -1.32 -2.77
C LEU A 9 5.18 -1.13 -3.50
N SER A 10 5.41 0.05 -4.09
CA SER A 10 6.67 0.41 -4.75
C SER A 10 7.88 0.34 -3.81
N ASN A 11 7.70 0.67 -2.52
CA ASN A 11 8.79 0.63 -1.55
C ASN A 11 9.13 -0.81 -1.20
N PHE A 12 8.12 -1.64 -0.94
CA PHE A 12 8.31 -3.04 -0.58
C PHE A 12 8.88 -3.89 -1.72
N ARG A 13 8.47 -3.65 -2.97
CA ARG A 13 8.94 -4.43 -4.13
C ARG A 13 10.45 -4.44 -4.30
N ALA A 14 11.17 -3.45 -3.77
CA ALA A 14 12.63 -3.39 -3.85
C ALA A 14 13.33 -4.43 -2.97
N PHE A 15 12.71 -4.87 -1.88
CA PHE A 15 13.34 -5.73 -0.88
C PHE A 15 12.47 -6.90 -0.42
N ARG A 16 11.24 -7.04 -0.94
CA ARG A 16 10.32 -8.15 -0.66
C ARG A 16 9.99 -8.89 -1.95
N THR A 17 10.22 -10.19 -1.89
CA THR A 17 10.01 -11.16 -2.98
C THR A 17 8.80 -12.05 -2.70
N ASP A 18 8.30 -12.04 -1.47
CA ASP A 18 7.16 -12.79 -0.97
C ASP A 18 5.81 -12.08 -1.21
N ILE A 19 5.80 -11.03 -2.03
CA ILE A 19 4.58 -10.33 -2.43
C ILE A 19 3.83 -11.23 -3.43
N PRO A 20 2.54 -11.55 -3.20
CA PRO A 20 1.76 -12.37 -4.12
C PRO A 20 1.59 -11.68 -5.49
N ALA A 21 1.54 -12.48 -6.56
CA ALA A 21 1.35 -11.99 -7.92
C ALA A 21 -0.04 -11.41 -8.16
N ASP A 22 -1.04 -11.91 -7.42
CA ASP A 22 -2.38 -11.35 -7.36
C ASP A 22 -2.38 -10.13 -6.42
N THR A 23 -2.40 -8.94 -7.01
CA THR A 23 -2.51 -7.66 -6.29
C THR A 23 -3.90 -7.05 -6.37
N TYR A 24 -4.95 -7.86 -6.59
CA TYR A 24 -6.33 -7.41 -6.45
C TYR A 24 -6.67 -7.09 -4.98
N GLU A 25 -7.74 -6.32 -4.79
CA GLU A 25 -8.20 -5.91 -3.46
C GLU A 25 -8.44 -7.11 -2.53
N GLY A 26 -7.96 -6.97 -1.29
CA GLY A 26 -8.10 -7.99 -0.25
C GLY A 26 -6.76 -8.41 0.35
N CYS A 27 -6.85 -9.29 1.35
CA CYS A 27 -5.69 -9.83 2.05
C CYS A 27 -5.34 -11.23 1.55
N ARG A 28 -4.04 -11.47 1.39
CA ARG A 28 -3.46 -12.72 0.85
C ARG A 28 -2.21 -13.05 1.66
N ARG A 29 -2.02 -14.34 1.96
CA ARG A 29 -0.77 -14.80 2.58
C ARG A 29 0.42 -14.51 1.66
N ALA A 30 1.57 -14.26 2.25
CA ALA A 30 2.82 -14.08 1.53
C ALA A 30 3.13 -15.30 0.64
N ALA A 31 3.65 -15.04 -0.56
CA ALA A 31 4.11 -16.09 -1.47
C ALA A 31 5.40 -16.72 -0.94
N LYS A 32 5.51 -18.05 -1.09
CA LYS A 32 6.73 -18.78 -0.72
C LYS A 32 7.85 -18.45 -1.72
N ASP A 33 8.94 -17.89 -1.24
CA ASP A 33 10.17 -17.69 -2.03
C ASP A 33 11.12 -18.88 -1.79
N GLU A 34 11.24 -19.76 -2.78
CA GLU A 34 12.07 -20.98 -2.67
C GLU A 34 13.57 -20.71 -2.73
N ASN A 35 13.96 -19.56 -3.31
CA ASN A 35 15.37 -19.19 -3.45
C ASN A 35 15.89 -18.38 -2.25
N LEU A 36 15.01 -18.02 -1.33
CA LEU A 36 15.33 -17.19 -0.18
C LEU A 36 16.37 -17.87 0.72
N GLY A 37 17.56 -17.26 0.81
CA GLY A 37 18.66 -17.76 1.65
C GLY A 37 19.23 -19.13 1.27
N HIS A 38 18.89 -19.68 0.09
CA HIS A 38 19.26 -21.05 -0.28
C HIS A 38 20.77 -21.26 -0.52
N TYR A 39 21.53 -20.19 -0.75
CA TYR A 39 22.98 -20.25 -1.04
C TYR A 39 23.81 -19.21 -0.27
N VAL A 40 23.28 -18.69 0.84
CA VAL A 40 23.94 -17.65 1.61
C VAL A 40 24.29 -18.21 2.99
N ASN A 41 25.58 -18.40 3.25
CA ASN A 41 26.08 -18.75 4.58
C ASN A 41 26.59 -17.47 5.25
N ASN A 42 25.82 -16.93 6.18
CA ASN A 42 26.17 -15.69 6.87
C ASN A 42 26.35 -15.94 8.37
N THR A 43 27.42 -15.39 8.94
CA THR A 43 27.72 -15.49 10.38
C THR A 43 27.02 -14.40 11.21
N ILE A 44 26.48 -13.37 10.56
CA ILE A 44 25.78 -12.24 11.18
C ILE A 44 24.29 -12.59 11.29
N LYS A 45 23.73 -12.59 12.50
CA LYS A 45 22.35 -13.02 12.78
C LYS A 45 21.31 -11.95 12.43
N GLU A 46 21.74 -10.70 12.44
CA GLU A 46 20.91 -9.51 12.20
C GLU A 46 20.50 -9.39 10.72
N LEU A 47 21.19 -10.12 9.84
CA LEU A 47 20.80 -10.27 8.45
C LEU A 47 19.70 -11.33 8.39
N ASP A 48 18.45 -10.88 8.55
CA ASP A 48 17.24 -11.70 8.41
C ASP A 48 17.01 -12.09 6.94
N ILE A 49 17.94 -12.89 6.41
CA ILE A 49 17.97 -13.32 5.00
C ILE A 49 16.83 -14.28 4.73
N LYS A 50 16.46 -15.10 5.72
CA LYS A 50 15.37 -16.08 5.62
C LYS A 50 14.00 -15.47 5.92
N ARG A 51 13.96 -14.22 6.42
CA ARG A 51 12.74 -13.53 6.83
C ARG A 51 11.94 -14.33 7.86
N ASP A 52 12.63 -14.88 8.87
CA ASP A 52 12.05 -15.72 9.91
C ASP A 52 11.70 -14.94 11.19
N TRP A 53 11.79 -13.61 11.15
CA TRP A 53 11.40 -12.74 12.26
C TRP A 53 9.90 -12.80 12.60
N TYR A 54 9.04 -13.10 11.62
CA TYR A 54 7.59 -13.24 11.80
C TYR A 54 7.15 -14.65 11.42
N ASP A 55 6.30 -15.28 12.24
CA ASP A 55 5.73 -16.61 11.97
C ASP A 55 4.88 -16.62 10.69
N GLU A 56 4.19 -15.51 10.40
CA GLU A 56 3.31 -15.35 9.25
C GLU A 56 3.32 -13.90 8.76
N THR A 57 3.25 -13.73 7.44
CA THR A 57 3.06 -12.44 6.78
C THR A 57 1.83 -12.49 5.88
N GLU A 58 1.00 -11.45 5.97
CA GLU A 58 -0.15 -11.23 5.11
C GLU A 58 -0.02 -9.88 4.39
N TRP A 59 -0.33 -9.86 3.09
CA TRP A 59 -0.35 -8.67 2.25
C TRP A 59 -1.79 -8.28 1.96
N CYS A 60 -2.17 -7.06 2.31
CA CYS A 60 -3.48 -6.51 2.03
C CYS A 60 -3.37 -5.40 0.99
N PHE A 61 -4.01 -5.59 -0.16
CA PHE A 61 -4.07 -4.59 -1.23
C PHE A 61 -5.39 -3.83 -1.18
N CYS A 62 -5.33 -2.55 -1.50
CA CYS A 62 -6.49 -1.70 -1.63
C CYS A 62 -6.80 -1.47 -3.11
N PHE A 63 -8.07 -1.29 -3.46
CA PHE A 63 -8.50 -0.96 -4.82
C PHE A 63 -7.81 0.28 -5.43
N LEU A 64 -7.35 1.22 -4.58
CA LEU A 64 -6.63 2.44 -4.97
C LEU A 64 -5.18 2.43 -4.48
N ASP A 65 -4.48 1.31 -4.66
CA ASP A 65 -3.07 1.09 -4.28
C ASP A 65 -2.08 2.15 -4.80
N HIS A 66 -2.33 2.69 -6.00
CA HIS A 66 -1.57 3.75 -6.65
C HIS A 66 -1.79 5.14 -6.01
N ARG A 67 -2.81 5.31 -5.16
CA ARG A 67 -3.06 6.56 -4.41
C ARG A 67 -2.35 6.57 -3.06
N CYS A 68 -1.10 6.10 -3.08
CA CYS A 68 -0.20 6.15 -1.94
C CYS A 68 -0.29 7.46 -1.15
N ASN A 69 0.00 7.39 0.16
CA ASN A 69 -0.20 8.40 1.21
C ASN A 69 0.39 9.83 0.97
N GLY A 70 0.77 10.19 -0.25
CA GLY A 70 1.05 11.55 -0.72
C GLY A 70 -0.07 12.18 -1.57
N ALA A 71 -1.24 11.53 -1.71
CA ALA A 71 -2.40 12.19 -2.28
C ALA A 71 -2.82 13.37 -1.38
N SER A 72 -2.45 14.58 -1.77
CA SER A 72 -2.94 15.80 -1.13
C SER A 72 -4.45 15.75 -1.10
N ALA A 73 -5.03 15.66 0.09
CA ALA A 73 -6.45 15.90 0.26
C ALA A 73 -6.68 17.38 -0.09
N THR A 74 -7.12 17.64 -1.32
CA THR A 74 -7.53 18.98 -1.72
C THR A 74 -8.81 19.29 -0.94
N THR A 75 -8.68 19.95 0.22
CA THR A 75 -9.81 20.46 0.98
C THR A 75 -10.37 21.65 0.21
N THR A 76 -11.17 21.40 -0.81
CA THR A 76 -11.96 22.44 -1.43
C THR A 76 -12.96 22.94 -0.38
N PRO A 77 -12.91 24.21 0.06
CA PRO A 77 -13.85 24.72 1.02
C PRO A 77 -15.27 24.60 0.44
N ILE A 78 -16.20 24.09 1.25
CA ILE A 78 -17.61 23.87 0.86
C ILE A 78 -18.24 25.16 0.30
N ALA A 79 -17.77 26.33 0.76
CA ALA A 79 -18.16 27.64 0.24
C ALA A 79 -17.91 27.80 -1.28
N LEU A 80 -16.81 27.27 -1.83
CA LEU A 80 -16.53 27.35 -3.28
C LEU A 80 -17.47 26.45 -4.09
N LEU A 81 -17.87 25.29 -3.53
CA LEU A 81 -18.86 24.42 -4.16
C LEU A 81 -20.23 25.12 -4.20
N ILE A 82 -20.63 25.74 -3.09
CA ILE A 82 -21.90 26.47 -3.00
C ILE A 82 -21.90 27.66 -3.97
N SER A 83 -20.82 28.45 -4.05
CA SER A 83 -20.76 29.61 -4.94
C SER A 83 -20.81 29.22 -6.42
N SER A 84 -20.21 28.09 -6.78
CA SER A 84 -20.28 27.57 -8.15
C SER A 84 -21.69 27.10 -8.50
N CYS A 85 -22.35 26.38 -7.60
CA CYS A 85 -23.73 25.94 -7.80
C CYS A 85 -24.70 27.13 -7.92
N THR A 86 -24.62 28.12 -7.02
CA THR A 86 -25.54 29.27 -7.07
C THR A 86 -25.36 30.10 -8.34
N ALA A 87 -24.14 30.29 -8.83
CA ALA A 87 -23.88 30.97 -10.10
C ALA A 87 -24.51 30.23 -11.29
N VAL A 88 -24.42 28.90 -11.32
CA VAL A 88 -25.07 28.07 -12.36
C VAL A 88 -26.60 28.15 -12.25
N PHE A 89 -27.16 28.07 -11.04
CA PHE A 89 -28.61 28.20 -10.82
C PHE A 89 -29.13 29.56 -11.26
N ILE A 90 -28.44 30.66 -10.95
CA ILE A 90 -28.84 32.00 -11.40
C ILE A 90 -28.82 32.09 -12.93
N LYS A 91 -27.80 31.50 -13.58
CA LYS A 91 -27.72 31.38 -15.05
C LYS A 91 -28.79 30.51 -15.70
N LEU A 92 -29.43 29.62 -14.94
CA LEU A 92 -30.54 28.78 -15.42
C LEU A 92 -31.90 29.45 -15.21
N LEU A 93 -31.99 30.39 -14.26
CA LEU A 93 -33.20 31.13 -13.94
C LEU A 93 -33.35 32.43 -14.75
N TYR A 94 -32.27 32.91 -15.38
CA TYR A 94 -32.23 34.10 -16.24
C TYR A 94 -31.60 33.77 -17.59
#